data_AF-A0A445CFI2-F1
#
_entry.id   AF-A0A445CFI2-F1
#
_cell.length_a   1.000
_cell.length_b   1.000
_cell.length_c   1.000
_cell.angle_alpha   90.00
_cell.angle_beta   90.00
_cell.angle_gamma   90.00
#
_symmetry.space_group_name_H-M   'P 1'
#
loop_
_entity.id
_entity.type
_entity.pdbx_description
1 polymer ?
#
loop_
_entity_poly.entity_id
_entity_poly.type
_entity_poly.pdbx_seq_one_letter_code
_entity_poly.pdbx_strand_id
1 'polypeptide(L)'
;MYASVGKDLISVFESLISERAVYVFTYFGVSNNCELYRTTSYHFRLFFQKRTTILPSFCDTIPLYGIKLVPFRKIMGYSPQHPFLVDVAGVMTDVEGE
;
A
#
# COMPACT_ATOMS: atom_id res chain seq x y z
N MET A 1 1.57 0.84 -6.27
CA MET A 1 2.97 0.45 -6.08
C MET A 1 3.10 -0.06 -4.66
N TYR A 2 3.89 -1.11 -4.42
CA TYR A 2 4.09 -1.71 -3.10
C TYR A 2 5.56 -1.55 -2.68
N ALA A 3 5.80 -1.27 -1.40
CA ALA A 3 7.12 -1.18 -0.81
C ALA A 3 7.18 -2.01 0.48
N SER A 4 8.31 -2.67 0.75
CA SER A 4 8.49 -3.47 1.96
C SER A 4 9.79 -3.15 2.70
N VAL A 5 9.77 -3.37 4.01
CA VAL A 5 10.93 -3.28 4.89
C VAL A 5 11.21 -4.68 5.44
N GLY A 6 12.46 -5.15 5.32
CA GLY A 6 12.87 -6.42 5.90
C GLY A 6 12.86 -6.36 7.43
N LYS A 7 12.61 -7.50 8.11
CA LYS A 7 12.49 -7.56 9.58
C LYS A 7 13.67 -6.91 10.31
N ASP A 8 14.89 -7.16 9.83
CA ASP A 8 16.12 -6.63 10.43
C ASP A 8 16.28 -5.11 10.33
N LEU A 9 15.44 -4.45 9.52
CA LEU A 9 15.46 -3.02 9.28
C LEU A 9 14.22 -2.30 9.82
N ILE A 10 13.25 -3.01 10.42
CA ILE A 10 12.02 -2.39 10.95
C ILE A 10 12.37 -1.33 11.99
N SER A 11 13.19 -1.68 12.99
CA SER A 11 13.58 -0.75 14.05
C SER A 11 14.32 0.50 13.56
N VAL A 12 14.88 0.46 12.34
CA VAL A 12 15.56 1.60 11.71
C VAL A 12 14.57 2.56 11.08
N PHE A 13 13.46 2.06 10.54
CA PHE A 13 12.54 2.84 9.70
C PHE A 13 11.16 3.09 10.33
N GLU A 14 10.74 2.31 11.32
CA GLU A 14 9.41 2.36 11.93
C GLU A 14 9.07 3.75 12.48
N SER A 15 10.03 4.41 13.15
CA SER A 15 9.83 5.76 13.69
C SER A 15 9.99 6.89 12.66
N LEU A 16 10.45 6.58 11.44
CA LEU A 16 10.72 7.57 10.39
C LEU A 16 9.54 7.76 9.43
N ILE A 17 8.60 6.82 9.42
CA ILE A 17 7.46 6.79 8.51
C ILE A 17 6.19 6.90 9.33
N SER A 18 5.32 7.83 8.93
CA SER A 18 3.97 7.95 9.45
C SER A 18 2.99 7.86 8.29
N GLU A 19 1.84 7.24 8.54
CA GLU A 19 0.76 7.23 7.56
C GLU A 19 0.34 8.66 7.20
N ARG A 20 -0.12 8.85 5.96
CA ARG A 20 -0.64 10.13 5.44
C ARG A 20 0.40 11.25 5.31
N ALA A 21 1.69 10.97 5.52
CA ALA A 21 2.79 11.89 5.23
C ALA A 21 3.44 11.59 3.87
N VAL A 22 4.06 12.60 3.27
CA VAL A 22 4.75 12.51 1.98
C VAL A 22 6.26 12.45 2.21
N TYR A 23 6.92 11.55 1.48
CA TYR A 23 8.36 11.32 1.60
C TYR A 23 9.03 11.18 0.24
N VAL A 24 10.30 11.55 0.18
CA VAL A 24 11.22 11.17 -0.90
C VAL A 24 12.05 9.99 -0.40
N PHE A 25 11.88 8.83 -1.04
CA PHE A 25 12.69 7.65 -0.81
C PHE A 25 13.80 7.58 -1.86
N THR A 26 15.05 7.34 -1.43
CA THR A 26 16.17 7.10 -2.36
C THR A 26 17.03 5.91 -1.94
N TYR A 27 17.80 5.35 -2.88
CA TYR A 27 18.68 4.19 -2.67
C TYR A 27 17.97 2.92 -2.16
N PHE A 28 16.73 2.69 -2.63
CA PHE A 28 15.99 1.45 -2.42
C PHE A 28 16.27 0.41 -3.52
N GLY A 29 15.91 -0.84 -3.26
CA GLY A 29 15.93 -1.89 -4.26
C GLY A 29 14.60 -2.03 -5.01
N VAL A 30 14.65 -2.59 -6.22
CA VAL A 30 13.47 -2.90 -7.04
C VAL A 30 13.50 -4.38 -7.41
N SER A 31 12.34 -5.05 -7.31
CA SER A 31 12.19 -6.44 -7.76
C SER A 31 10.83 -6.67 -8.42
N ASN A 32 10.67 -7.80 -9.11
CA ASN A 32 9.37 -8.20 -9.62
C ASN A 32 8.37 -8.46 -8.49
N ASN A 33 7.12 -8.07 -8.73
CA ASN A 33 5.98 -8.33 -7.86
C ASN A 33 5.34 -9.68 -8.23
N CYS A 34 6.06 -10.76 -7.95
CA CYS A 34 5.66 -12.14 -8.29
C CYS A 34 4.87 -12.85 -7.17
N GLU A 35 4.41 -12.14 -6.15
CA GLU A 35 3.69 -12.75 -5.03
C GLU A 35 2.29 -13.23 -5.46
N LEU A 36 1.84 -14.31 -4.81
CA LEU A 36 0.52 -14.93 -5.02
C LEU A 36 -0.62 -13.97 -4.66
N TYR A 37 -0.40 -13.09 -3.69
CA TYR A 37 -1.33 -12.04 -3.29
C TYR A 37 -0.77 -10.67 -3.69
N ARG A 38 -1.39 -10.05 -4.69
CA ARG A 38 -0.97 -8.73 -5.17
C ARG A 38 -1.87 -7.65 -4.60
N THR A 39 -1.35 -6.92 -3.63
CA THR A 39 -2.01 -5.71 -3.09
C THR A 39 -2.11 -4.60 -4.14
N THR A 40 -1.26 -4.63 -5.17
CA THR A 40 -1.29 -3.66 -6.27
C THR A 40 -1.05 -4.34 -7.62
N SER A 41 -1.65 -3.81 -8.69
CA SER A 41 -1.49 -4.31 -10.05
C SER A 41 -0.12 -4.02 -10.68
N TYR A 42 0.76 -3.28 -9.99
CA TYR A 42 2.07 -2.90 -10.51
C TYR A 42 3.01 -4.10 -10.59
N HIS A 43 3.77 -4.19 -11.69
CA HIS A 43 4.70 -5.30 -11.97
C HIS A 43 5.91 -5.35 -11.05
N PHE A 44 6.28 -4.21 -10.45
CA PHE A 44 7.45 -4.08 -9.59
C PHE A 44 7.05 -3.69 -8.18
N ARG A 45 7.89 -4.09 -7.23
CA ARG A 45 7.85 -3.65 -5.84
C ARG A 45 9.18 -3.02 -5.46
N LEU A 46 9.10 -2.11 -4.49
CA LEU A 46 10.26 -1.52 -3.85
C LEU A 46 10.60 -2.28 -2.57
N PHE A 47 11.87 -2.33 -2.19
CA PHE A 47 12.26 -2.87 -0.89
C PHE A 47 13.38 -2.03 -0.27
N PHE A 48 13.28 -1.83 1.03
CA PHE A 48 14.21 -0.97 1.76
C PHE A 48 15.50 -1.73 2.02
N GLN A 49 16.61 -1.01 1.85
CA GLN A 49 17.96 -1.47 2.12
C GLN A 49 18.51 -0.65 3.28
N LYS A 50 19.60 -1.12 3.92
CA LYS A 50 20.27 -0.37 4.99
C LYS A 50 20.68 1.06 4.57
N ARG A 51 20.94 1.27 3.28
CA ARG A 51 21.32 2.57 2.70
C ARG A 51 20.13 3.44 2.24
N THR A 52 18.91 2.92 2.30
CA THR A 52 17.72 3.67 1.87
C THR A 52 17.58 4.90 2.74
N THR A 53 17.37 6.06 2.12
CA THR A 53 17.14 7.31 2.85
C THR A 53 15.69 7.74 2.70
N ILE A 54 15.17 8.38 3.75
CA ILE A 54 13.81 8.89 3.85
C ILE A 54 13.91 10.37 4.18
N LEU A 55 13.35 11.22 3.32
CA LEU A 55 13.27 12.65 3.56
C LEU A 55 11.80 13.08 3.55
N PRO A 56 11.29 13.71 4.62
CA PRO A 56 9.96 14.32 4.60
C PRO A 56 9.84 15.32 3.45
N SER A 57 8.67 15.37 2.83
CA SER A 57 8.39 16.26 1.71
C SER A 57 6.95 16.75 1.76
N PHE A 58 6.62 17.68 0.89
CA PHE A 58 5.27 18.20 0.69
C PHE A 58 4.93 18.14 -0.80
N CYS A 59 3.77 17.58 -1.11
CA CYS A 59 3.25 17.55 -2.46
C CYS A 59 1.73 17.49 -2.41
N ASP A 60 1.07 18.52 -2.94
CA ASP A 60 -0.37 18.65 -3.02
C ASP A 60 -1.01 17.80 -4.13
N THR A 61 -0.20 17.36 -5.10
CA THR A 61 -0.68 16.49 -6.18
C THR A 61 -0.85 15.02 -5.77
N ILE A 62 -0.26 14.60 -4.65
CA ILE A 62 -0.39 13.22 -4.14
C ILE A 62 -1.71 13.11 -3.37
N PRO A 63 -2.65 12.24 -3.79
CA PRO A 63 -3.90 12.07 -3.08
C PRO A 63 -3.66 11.51 -1.67
N LEU A 64 -4.28 12.11 -0.66
CA LEU A 64 -4.09 11.76 0.76
C LEU A 64 -4.30 10.27 1.06
N TYR A 65 -5.27 9.64 0.40
CA TYR A 65 -5.65 8.25 0.66
C TYR A 65 -5.28 7.28 -0.47
N GLY A 66 -5.02 7.78 -1.68
CA GLY A 66 -4.72 6.92 -2.84
C GLY A 66 -5.79 5.87 -3.20
N ILE A 67 -7.01 5.98 -2.66
CA ILE A 67 -8.07 4.99 -2.81
C ILE A 67 -8.78 5.07 -4.17
N LYS A 68 -9.19 3.90 -4.68
CA LYS A 68 -10.01 3.76 -5.89
C LYS A 68 -11.28 2.99 -5.57
N LEU A 69 -12.29 3.72 -5.12
CA LEU A 69 -13.57 3.14 -4.69
C LEU A 69 -14.25 2.33 -5.80
N VAL A 70 -14.70 1.14 -5.44
CA VAL A 70 -15.47 0.24 -6.29
C VAL A 70 -16.88 0.10 -5.72
N PRO A 71 -17.94 0.35 -6.49
CA PRO A 71 -19.31 0.13 -6.02
C PRO A 71 -19.57 -1.35 -5.71
N PHE A 72 -20.29 -1.65 -4.63
CA PHE A 72 -20.67 -3.02 -4.25
C PHE A 72 -21.29 -3.82 -5.40
N ARG A 73 -22.17 -3.19 -6.20
CA ARG A 73 -22.79 -3.83 -7.38
C ARG A 73 -21.78 -4.38 -8.38
N LYS A 74 -20.63 -3.73 -8.53
CA LYS A 74 -19.54 -4.17 -9.41
C LYS A 74 -18.77 -5.34 -8.81
N ILE A 75 -18.60 -5.35 -7.49
CA ILE A 75 -17.94 -6.43 -6.75
C ILE A 75 -18.73 -7.74 -6.86
N MET A 76 -20.07 -7.67 -6.81
CA MET A 76 -20.94 -8.83 -7.00
C MET A 76 -20.74 -9.55 -8.35
N GLY A 77 -20.19 -8.86 -9.35
CA GLY A 77 -19.87 -9.44 -10.66
C GLY A 77 -18.45 -9.99 -10.78
N TYR A 78 -17.63 -9.93 -9.73
CA TYR A 78 -16.26 -10.42 -9.78
C TYR A 78 -16.21 -11.95 -9.65
N SER A 79 -15.28 -12.58 -10.36
CA SER A 79 -15.03 -14.00 -10.17
C SER A 79 -14.42 -14.24 -8.79
N PRO A 80 -14.63 -15.42 -8.17
CA PRO A 80 -13.94 -15.79 -6.93
C PRO A 80 -12.41 -15.79 -7.06
N GLN A 81 -11.89 -15.86 -8.29
CA GLN A 81 -10.46 -15.80 -8.60
C GLN A 81 -9.98 -14.38 -8.94
N HIS A 82 -10.72 -13.33 -8.58
CA HIS A 82 -10.29 -11.96 -8.81
C HIS A 82 -8.94 -11.69 -8.10
N PRO A 83 -7.87 -11.34 -8.84
CA PRO A 83 -6.51 -11.43 -8.32
C PRO A 83 -6.05 -10.21 -7.49
N PHE A 84 -6.91 -9.22 -7.28
CA PHE A 84 -6.56 -7.94 -6.64
C PHE A 84 -7.53 -7.55 -5.53
N LEU A 85 -7.03 -6.75 -4.58
CA LEU A 85 -7.87 -6.12 -3.56
C LEU A 85 -8.72 -4.98 -4.15
N VAL A 86 -9.81 -4.65 -3.47
CA VAL A 86 -10.76 -3.60 -3.85
C VAL A 86 -10.96 -2.62 -2.72
N ASP A 87 -11.02 -1.33 -3.03
CA ASP A 87 -11.36 -0.30 -2.05
C ASP A 87 -12.87 -0.10 -2.02
N VAL A 88 -13.46 -0.18 -0.83
CA VAL A 88 -14.90 0.00 -0.62
C VAL A 88 -15.15 1.10 0.40
N ALA A 89 -16.26 1.81 0.22
CA ALA A 89 -16.81 2.73 1.21
C ALA A 89 -18.31 2.44 1.33
N GLY A 90 -18.80 2.46 2.56
CA GLY A 90 -20.18 2.18 2.89
C GLY A 90 -20.57 2.78 4.23
N VAL A 91 -21.85 2.73 4.54
CA VAL A 91 -22.36 3.11 5.86
C VAL A 91 -22.25 1.90 6.77
N MET A 92 -21.58 2.06 7.91
CA MET A 92 -21.58 1.04 8.96
C MET A 92 -22.96 1.02 9.61
N THR A 93 -23.70 -0.08 9.45
CA THR A 93 -25.09 -0.20 9.93
C THR A 93 -25.19 -0.91 11.26
N ASP A 94 -24.33 -1.89 11.50
CA ASP A 94 -24.27 -2.67 12.73
C ASP A 94 -22.85 -3.23 12.90
N VAL A 95 -22.48 -3.56 14.13
CA VAL A 95 -21.24 -4.26 14.47
C VAL A 95 -21.61 -5.38 15.44
N GLU A 96 -21.60 -6.61 14.95
CA GLU A 96 -21.84 -7.78 15.78
C GLU A 96 -20.58 -8.05 16.61
N GLY A 97 -20.72 -8.07 17.93
CA GLY A 97 -19.66 -8.49 18.85
C GLY A 97 -19.67 -10.01 19.03
N GLU A 98 -18.49 -10.60 19.28
CA GLU A 98 -18.37 -11.99 19.73
C GLU A 98 -19.01 -12.22 21.11
#